data_AF-A0A1Y4AL11-F1
#
_entry.id   AF-A0A1Y4AL11-F1
#
_cell.length_a   1.000
_cell.length_b   1.000
_cell.length_c   1.000
_cell.angle_alpha   90.00
_cell.angle_beta   90.00
_cell.angle_gamma   90.00
#
_symmetry.space_group_name_H-M   'P 1'
#
loop_
_entity.id
_entity.type
_entity.pdbx_description
1 polymer ?
#
loop_
_entity_poly.entity_id
_entity_poly.type
_entity_poly.pdbx_seq_one_letter_code
_entity_poly.pdbx_strand_id
1 'polypeptide(L)'
;MANVSQIKTDTDWQEAASTINTNFANVSTAIEGLKQTTSVKMPLFSSTSEANSAITNKYVGQLILVGSTLPAPVYRWNGSSWVNTGTTGGNAEVPLSDYLGYDDLGNVNEISI
;
A
#
# COMPACT_ATOMS: atom_id res chain seq x y z
N MET A 1 -14.33 -2.66 -12.01
CA MET A 1 -15.68 -2.58 -11.41
C MET A 1 -16.04 -3.96 -10.91
N ALA A 2 -16.62 -4.08 -9.71
CA ALA A 2 -17.07 -5.39 -9.21
C ALA A 2 -18.25 -5.88 -10.05
N ASN A 3 -18.20 -7.12 -10.53
CA ASN A 3 -19.33 -7.74 -11.21
C ASN A 3 -20.32 -8.22 -10.15
N VAL A 4 -21.49 -7.59 -10.08
CA VAL A 4 -22.57 -7.95 -9.15
C VAL A 4 -23.83 -8.31 -9.93
N SER A 5 -24.54 -9.32 -9.43
CA SER A 5 -25.80 -9.79 -9.99
C SER A 5 -26.98 -9.28 -9.16
N GLN A 6 -28.12 -9.05 -9.81
CA GLN A 6 -29.34 -8.65 -9.11
C GLN A 6 -29.86 -9.77 -8.21
N ILE A 7 -30.20 -9.45 -6.97
CA ILE A 7 -30.94 -10.36 -6.07
C ILE A 7 -32.42 -10.22 -6.44
N LYS A 8 -33.02 -11.30 -6.93
CA LYS A 8 -34.43 -11.31 -7.30
C LYS A 8 -35.31 -11.40 -6.06
N THR A 9 -36.51 -10.81 -6.13
CA THR A 9 -37.49 -10.85 -5.02
C THR A 9 -38.39 -12.08 -5.06
N ASP A 10 -38.36 -12.85 -6.16
CA ASP A 10 -39.18 -14.04 -6.43
C ASP A 10 -38.37 -15.35 -6.41
N THR A 11 -37.29 -15.40 -5.63
CA THR A 11 -36.40 -16.56 -5.48
C THR A 11 -36.51 -17.17 -4.08
N ASP A 12 -36.02 -18.40 -3.92
CA ASP A 12 -35.90 -19.02 -2.61
C ASP A 12 -34.67 -18.50 -1.83
N TRP A 13 -34.65 -18.78 -0.52
CA TRP A 13 -33.56 -18.34 0.35
C TRP A 13 -32.20 -18.92 -0.03
N GLN A 14 -32.15 -20.10 -0.66
CA GLN A 14 -30.91 -20.76 -1.01
C GLN A 14 -30.25 -20.08 -2.22
N GLU A 15 -31.02 -19.77 -3.25
CA GLU A 15 -30.54 -19.06 -4.45
C GLU A 15 -30.24 -17.58 -4.14
N ALA A 16 -31.06 -16.91 -3.32
CA ALA A 16 -30.75 -15.57 -2.81
C ALA A 16 -29.43 -15.54 -2.02
N ALA A 17 -29.24 -16.46 -1.08
CA ALA A 17 -28.03 -16.53 -0.28
C ALA A 17 -26.79 -16.83 -1.14
N SER A 18 -26.90 -17.71 -2.12
CA SER A 18 -25.83 -17.98 -3.09
C SER A 18 -25.43 -16.72 -3.85
N THR A 19 -26.40 -15.99 -4.38
CA THR A 19 -26.18 -14.73 -5.12
C THR A 19 -25.52 -13.66 -4.24
N ILE A 20 -25.98 -13.51 -2.98
CA ILE A 20 -25.39 -12.59 -2.00
C ILE A 20 -23.93 -12.95 -1.73
N ASN A 21 -23.62 -14.22 -1.49
CA ASN A 21 -22.27 -14.67 -1.20
C ASN A 21 -21.32 -14.44 -2.39
N THR A 22 -21.78 -14.73 -3.62
CA THR A 22 -21.01 -14.44 -4.84
C THR A 22 -20.78 -12.94 -5.01
N ASN A 23 -21.81 -12.11 -4.82
CA ASN A 23 -21.66 -10.65 -4.89
C ASN A 23 -20.65 -10.14 -3.85
N PHE A 24 -20.70 -10.65 -2.63
CA PHE A 24 -19.76 -10.26 -1.57
C PHE A 24 -18.32 -10.66 -1.92
N ALA A 25 -18.10 -11.86 -2.43
CA ALA A 25 -16.78 -12.32 -2.88
C ALA A 25 -16.22 -11.44 -4.02
N ASN A 26 -17.05 -11.10 -5.00
CA ASN A 26 -16.67 -10.24 -6.12
C ASN A 26 -16.33 -8.82 -5.67
N VAL A 27 -17.12 -8.25 -4.74
CA VAL A 27 -16.85 -6.93 -4.16
C VAL A 27 -15.57 -6.96 -3.33
N SER A 28 -15.35 -7.98 -2.50
CA SER A 28 -14.11 -8.13 -1.72
C SER A 28 -12.88 -8.18 -2.61
N THR A 29 -12.94 -8.96 -3.69
CA THR A 29 -11.85 -9.07 -4.69
C THR A 29 -11.58 -7.73 -5.36
N ALA A 30 -12.62 -6.99 -5.73
CA ALA A 30 -12.47 -5.66 -6.31
C ALA A 30 -11.87 -4.66 -5.31
N ILE A 31 -12.26 -4.73 -4.03
CA ILE A 31 -11.69 -3.90 -2.96
C ILE A 31 -10.20 -4.22 -2.76
N GLU A 32 -9.81 -5.50 -2.75
CA GLU A 32 -8.41 -5.89 -2.66
C GLU A 32 -7.60 -5.39 -3.86
N GLY A 33 -8.15 -5.49 -5.07
CA GLY A 33 -7.55 -4.89 -6.27
C GLY A 33 -7.38 -3.38 -6.14
N LEU A 34 -8.42 -2.68 -5.68
CA LEU A 34 -8.36 -1.23 -5.45
C LEU A 34 -7.30 -0.87 -4.39
N LYS A 35 -7.25 -1.59 -3.26
CA LYS A 35 -6.23 -1.40 -2.23
C LYS A 35 -4.81 -1.57 -2.80
N GLN A 36 -4.60 -2.54 -3.69
CA GLN A 36 -3.32 -2.71 -4.37
C GLN A 36 -2.99 -1.57 -5.35
N THR A 37 -4.00 -0.94 -5.95
CA THR A 37 -3.80 0.26 -6.78
C THR A 37 -3.60 1.55 -5.98
N THR A 38 -4.20 1.66 -4.78
CA THR A 38 -4.08 2.86 -3.92
C THR A 38 -2.84 2.84 -3.05
N SER A 39 -2.31 1.66 -2.71
CA SER A 39 -0.97 1.52 -2.19
C SER A 39 -0.02 1.86 -3.33
N VAL A 40 0.42 3.12 -3.39
CA VAL A 40 1.45 3.55 -4.35
C VAL A 40 2.71 2.75 -4.04
N LYS A 41 2.87 1.60 -4.68
CA LYS A 41 4.14 0.87 -4.71
C LYS A 41 5.10 1.78 -5.46
N MET A 42 5.91 2.53 -4.73
CA MET A 42 7.00 3.31 -5.30
C MET A 42 8.18 2.36 -5.50
N PRO A 43 8.46 1.91 -6.74
CA PRO A 43 9.60 1.05 -7.00
C PRO A 43 10.91 1.80 -6.72
N LEU A 44 11.91 1.07 -6.23
CA LEU A 44 13.28 1.55 -6.08
C LEU A 44 14.09 1.18 -7.32
N PHE A 45 14.69 2.17 -7.95
CA PHE A 45 15.66 1.98 -9.04
C PHE A 45 17.02 2.53 -8.63
N SER A 46 18.09 1.99 -9.21
CA SER A 46 19.45 2.50 -8.97
C SER A 46 19.68 3.87 -9.64
N SER A 47 18.90 4.19 -10.70
CA SER A 47 18.98 5.46 -11.43
C SER A 47 17.66 5.81 -12.13
N THR A 48 17.51 7.09 -12.52
CA THR A 48 16.38 7.55 -13.35
C THR A 48 16.41 6.97 -14.77
N SER A 49 17.61 6.63 -15.29
CA SER A 49 17.77 5.98 -16.59
C SER A 49 17.20 4.56 -16.56
N GLU A 50 17.51 3.80 -15.50
CA GLU A 50 16.93 2.47 -15.31
C GLU A 50 15.41 2.54 -15.20
N ALA A 51 14.89 3.47 -14.39
CA ALA A 51 13.45 3.69 -14.27
C ALA A 51 12.78 4.02 -15.62
N ASN A 52 13.47 4.78 -16.48
CA ASN A 52 12.98 5.13 -17.81
C ASN A 52 12.85 3.91 -18.73
N SER A 53 13.79 2.98 -18.66
CA SER A 53 13.81 1.74 -19.45
C SER A 53 12.84 0.69 -18.89
N ALA A 54 12.71 0.59 -17.56
CA ALA A 54 11.88 -0.40 -16.91
C ALA A 54 10.37 -0.07 -16.98
N ILE A 55 10.01 1.22 -16.96
CA ILE A 55 8.61 1.66 -16.96
C ILE A 55 8.20 2.06 -18.38
N THR A 56 7.50 1.19 -19.11
CA THR A 56 7.04 1.49 -20.48
C THR A 56 5.90 2.51 -20.50
N ASN A 57 4.91 2.38 -19.62
CA ASN A 57 3.74 3.25 -19.57
C ASN A 57 3.81 4.20 -18.37
N LYS A 58 4.33 5.41 -18.60
CA LYS A 58 4.47 6.45 -17.57
C LYS A 58 3.27 7.39 -17.55
N TYR A 59 2.89 7.88 -16.38
CA TYR A 59 1.84 8.89 -16.24
C TYR A 59 2.30 10.07 -15.39
N VAL A 60 1.79 11.27 -15.68
CA VAL A 60 2.12 12.49 -14.92
C VAL A 60 1.73 12.30 -13.46
N GLY A 61 2.67 12.59 -12.55
CA GLY A 61 2.46 12.39 -11.12
C GLY A 61 2.89 11.02 -10.59
N GLN A 62 3.28 10.07 -11.46
CA GLN A 62 3.87 8.80 -11.03
C GLN A 62 5.11 9.04 -10.15
N LEU A 63 5.25 8.27 -9.07
CA LEU A 63 6.35 8.37 -8.12
C LEU A 63 7.27 7.14 -8.19
N ILE A 64 8.57 7.37 -8.08
CA ILE A 64 9.60 6.34 -7.96
C ILE A 64 10.60 6.75 -6.87
N LEU A 65 11.36 5.79 -6.37
CA LEU A 65 12.51 6.00 -5.52
C LEU A 65 13.78 5.76 -6.34
N VAL A 66 14.79 6.61 -6.17
CA VAL A 66 16.08 6.45 -6.87
C VAL A 66 17.21 6.42 -5.86
N GLY A 67 17.89 5.29 -5.74
CA GLY A 67 18.99 5.06 -4.80
C GLY A 67 19.35 3.57 -4.68
N SER A 68 20.46 3.28 -4.02
CA SER A 68 20.92 1.91 -3.75
C SER A 68 20.31 1.30 -2.49
N THR A 69 19.85 2.13 -1.54
CA THR A 69 19.29 1.72 -0.26
C THR A 69 18.14 2.65 0.15
N LEU A 70 17.29 2.18 1.06
CA LEU A 70 16.28 3.02 1.70
C LEU A 70 16.86 3.67 2.97
N PRO A 71 16.43 4.88 3.34
CA PRO A 71 15.50 5.74 2.60
C PRO A 71 16.16 6.37 1.36
N ALA A 72 15.38 6.55 0.29
CA ALA A 72 15.87 7.06 -1.01
C ALA A 72 15.09 8.30 -1.47
N PRO A 73 15.72 9.22 -2.23
CA PRO A 73 15.05 10.35 -2.85
C PRO A 73 13.85 9.93 -3.72
N VAL A 74 12.74 10.65 -3.57
CA VAL A 74 11.54 10.47 -4.38
C VAL A 74 11.64 11.32 -5.65
N TYR A 75 11.30 10.71 -6.78
CA TYR A 75 11.19 11.38 -8.07
C TYR A 75 9.77 11.26 -8.59
N ARG A 76 9.30 12.32 -9.25
CA ARG A 76 7.98 12.40 -9.88
C ARG A 76 8.11 12.58 -11.39
N TRP A 77 7.31 11.84 -12.15
CA TRP A 77 7.22 12.04 -13.60
C TRP A 77 6.45 13.33 -13.91
N ASN A 78 7.08 14.26 -14.62
CA ASN A 78 6.45 15.54 -15.04
C ASN A 78 5.81 15.48 -16.44
N GLY A 79 5.90 14.35 -17.14
CA GLY A 79 5.47 14.20 -18.54
C GLY A 79 6.63 13.96 -19.51
N SER A 80 7.84 14.41 -19.18
CA SER A 80 9.03 14.27 -20.02
C SER A 80 10.24 13.66 -19.29
N SER A 81 10.33 13.85 -17.98
CA SER A 81 11.47 13.43 -17.17
C SER A 81 11.07 13.16 -15.71
N TRP A 82 11.92 12.38 -15.05
CA TRP A 82 11.88 12.20 -13.60
C TRP A 82 12.49 13.41 -12.91
N VAL A 83 11.71 14.09 -12.08
CA VAL A 83 12.14 15.28 -11.33
C VAL A 83 12.16 14.96 -9.85
N ASN A 84 13.27 15.28 -9.18
CA ASN A 84 13.40 15.11 -7.74
C ASN A 84 12.39 16.00 -7.01
N THR A 85 11.64 15.45 -6.06
CA THR A 85 10.61 16.17 -5.30
C THR A 85 11.17 16.91 -4.08
N GLY A 86 12.45 16.70 -3.74
CA GLY A 86 13.07 17.21 -2.52
C GLY A 86 12.69 16.40 -1.27
N THR A 87 11.95 15.31 -1.43
CA THR A 87 11.52 14.42 -0.34
C THR A 87 12.19 13.07 -0.44
N THR A 88 12.37 12.41 0.71
CA THR A 88 12.94 11.06 0.82
C THR A 88 11.85 10.10 1.27
N GLY A 89 11.80 8.90 0.70
CA GLY A 89 10.78 7.89 0.99
C GLY A 89 11.37 6.52 1.31
N GLY A 90 10.52 5.61 1.76
CA GLY A 90 10.90 4.24 2.10
C GLY A 90 11.53 4.07 3.48
N ASN A 91 11.35 5.04 4.39
CA ASN A 91 11.72 4.83 5.78
C ASN A 91 10.70 3.89 6.43
N ALA A 92 11.14 2.70 6.83
CA ALA A 92 10.36 1.74 7.60
C ALA A 92 10.85 1.63 9.05
N GLU A 93 11.81 2.46 9.46
CA GLU A 93 12.23 2.50 10.85
C GLU A 93 11.16 3.22 11.66
N VAL A 94 10.42 2.45 12.47
CA VAL A 94 9.70 3.00 13.61
C VAL A 94 10.79 3.34 14.64
N PRO A 95 11.07 4.63 14.90
CA PRO A 95 11.99 4.98 15.96
C PRO A 95 11.39 4.53 17.29
N LEU A 96 11.92 3.44 17.84
CA LEU A 96 11.59 2.95 19.18
C LEU A 96 12.38 3.72 20.25
N SER A 97 13.19 4.71 19.87
CA SER A 97 13.98 5.55 20.78
C SER A 97 13.12 6.29 21.82
N ASP A 98 11.86 6.55 21.49
CA ASP A 98 10.92 7.28 22.35
C ASP A 98 10.04 6.32 23.17
N TYR A 99 10.20 5.00 22.99
CA TYR A 99 9.50 3.99 23.76
C TYR A 99 10.43 3.41 24.82
N LEU A 100 9.93 3.27 26.05
CA LEU A 100 10.65 2.59 27.13
C LEU A 100 10.97 1.14 26.69
N GLY A 101 12.26 0.82 26.66
CA GLY A 101 12.72 -0.55 26.46
C GLY A 101 12.40 -1.40 27.67
N TYR A 102 12.45 -2.74 27.52
CA TYR A 102 12.25 -3.68 28.62
C TYR A 102 13.16 -3.37 29.83
N ASP A 103 14.40 -2.95 29.56
CA ASP A 103 15.38 -2.58 30.57
C ASP A 103 15.03 -1.26 31.31
N ASP A 104 14.22 -0.40 30.68
CA ASP A 104 13.77 0.87 31.24
C ASP A 104 12.48 0.74 32.08
N LEU A 105 11.79 -0.41 32.01
CA LEU A 105 10.53 -0.63 32.75
C LEU A 105 10.72 -0.76 34.26
N GLY A 106 11.96 -0.91 34.73
CA GLY A 106 12.28 -1.13 36.15
C GLY A 106 11.72 -2.45 36.67
N ASN A 107 12.34 -3.01 37.71
CA ASN A 107 11.74 -4.16 38.39
C ASN A 107 10.48 -3.68 39.10
N VAL A 108 9.33 -4.27 38.76
CA VAL A 108 8.10 -4.12 39.54
C VAL A 108 8.31 -4.93 40.82
N ASN A 109 9.01 -4.35 41.79
CA ASN A 109 9.13 -4.95 43.10
C ASN A 109 7.73 -5.02 43.70
N GLU A 110 7.36 -6.23 44.10
CA GLU A 110 6.03 -6.64 44.53
C GLU A 110 5.40 -5.62 45.49
N ILE A 111 4.12 -5.35 45.26
CA ILE A 111 3.27 -4.57 46.17
C ILE A 111 3.38 -5.23 47.55
N SER A 112 4.00 -4.53 48.49
CA SER A 112 3.96 -4.92 49.90
C SER A 112 2.51 -4.73 50.36
N ILE A 113 1.79 -5.85 50.50
CA ILE A 113 0.45 -5.93 51.07
C ILE A 113 0.54 -5.86 52.60
#